data_AF-A0A954JKX9-F1
#
_entry.id   AF-A0A954JKX9-F1
#
_cell.length_a   1.000
_cell.length_b   1.000
_cell.length_c   1.000
_cell.angle_alpha   90.00
_cell.angle_beta   90.00
_cell.angle_gamma   90.00
#
_symmetry.space_group_name_H-M   'P 1'
#
loop_
_entity.id
_entity.type
_entity.pdbx_description
1 polymer ?
#
loop_
_entity_poly.entity_id
_entity_poly.type
_entity_poly.pdbx_seq_one_letter_code
_entity_poly.pdbx_strand_id
1 'polypeptide(L)'
;MNDSARQAGLELQEIEKTKQSVEKILESLRAKTMEGGVESSSDYFAKLQSSHHTRELVWCVLFCVASIATIAAIVYVSFFHEVSSGQGIASATSFALKSILIASAPVLFLKICLTKYNAERNLSIIYGHRNAVLSQYMSFEAAIGDDVESKNAFRLEIAKFIFSDPQTGYLNQSHDTSDINFNPIVKMVEGMGKS
;
A
#
# COMPACT_ATOMS: atom_id res chain seq x y z
N MET A 1 -54.70 19.17 48.90
CA MET A 1 -54.65 19.15 47.42
C MET A 1 -53.43 19.85 46.82
N ASN A 2 -52.88 20.90 47.45
CA ASN A 2 -51.73 21.63 46.89
C ASN A 2 -50.37 20.88 47.04
N ASP A 3 -50.16 20.12 48.11
CA ASP A 3 -48.89 19.40 48.34
C ASP A 3 -48.67 18.20 47.42
N SER A 4 -49.74 17.48 47.06
CA SER A 4 -49.65 16.31 46.17
C SER A 4 -49.29 16.69 44.74
N ALA A 5 -49.77 17.85 44.25
CA ALA A 5 -49.38 18.39 42.95
C ALA A 5 -47.93 18.91 42.94
N ARG A 6 -47.46 19.44 44.08
CA ARG A 6 -46.07 19.87 44.27
C ARG A 6 -45.10 18.69 44.30
N GLN A 7 -45.46 17.60 44.99
CA GLN A 7 -44.66 16.36 44.99
C GLN A 7 -44.59 15.74 43.60
N ALA A 8 -45.71 15.64 42.89
CA ALA A 8 -45.71 15.13 41.51
C ALA A 8 -44.83 15.97 40.56
N GLY A 9 -44.84 17.30 40.71
CA GLY A 9 -43.97 18.19 39.93
C GLY A 9 -42.47 18.01 40.24
N LEU A 10 -42.12 17.73 41.49
CA LEU A 10 -40.74 17.45 41.90
C LEU A 10 -40.25 16.10 41.39
N GLU A 11 -41.07 15.05 41.49
CA GLU A 11 -40.74 13.72 40.97
C GLU A 11 -40.57 13.74 39.45
N LEU A 12 -41.42 14.45 38.71
CA LEU A 12 -41.25 14.64 37.27
C LEU A 12 -39.94 15.37 36.93
N GLN A 13 -39.53 16.33 37.75
CA GLN A 13 -38.28 17.06 37.53
C GLN A 13 -37.04 16.19 37.82
N GLU A 14 -37.11 15.29 38.80
CA GLU A 14 -36.07 14.30 39.06
C GLU A 14 -36.01 13.22 37.98
N ILE A 15 -37.16 12.76 37.46
CA ILE A 15 -37.23 11.84 36.33
C ILE A 15 -36.61 12.48 35.07
N GLU A 16 -36.93 13.75 34.80
CA GLU A 16 -36.36 14.47 33.65
C GLU A 16 -34.85 14.67 33.78
N LYS A 17 -34.36 15.05 34.98
CA LYS A 17 -32.91 15.15 35.25
C LYS A 17 -32.21 13.80 35.11
N THR A 18 -32.83 12.73 35.61
CA THR A 18 -32.29 11.38 35.52
C THR A 18 -32.21 10.94 34.06
N LYS A 19 -33.27 11.17 33.28
CA LYS A 19 -33.29 10.90 31.84
C LYS A 19 -32.18 11.65 31.11
N GLN A 20 -32.03 12.96 31.35
CA GLN A 20 -30.95 13.75 30.75
C GLN A 20 -29.56 13.26 31.15
N SER A 21 -29.38 12.81 32.40
CA SER A 21 -28.10 12.24 32.85
C SER A 21 -27.79 10.90 32.19
N VAL A 22 -28.80 10.05 31.99
CA VAL A 22 -28.67 8.76 31.30
C VAL A 22 -28.37 8.98 29.82
N GLU A 23 -29.02 9.95 29.18
CA GLU A 23 -28.74 10.34 27.80
C GLU A 23 -27.30 10.83 27.63
N LYS A 24 -26.82 11.70 28.52
CA LYS A 24 -25.42 12.16 28.52
C LYS A 24 -24.42 11.02 28.73
N ILE A 25 -24.69 10.09 29.65
CA ILE A 25 -23.82 8.94 29.88
C ILE A 25 -23.78 8.05 28.63
N LEU A 26 -24.94 7.77 28.04
CA LEU A 26 -25.03 6.95 26.83
C LEU A 26 -24.28 7.59 25.65
N GLU A 27 -24.40 8.90 25.49
CA GLU A 27 -23.68 9.67 24.47
C GLU A 27 -22.17 9.64 24.70
N SER A 28 -21.72 9.88 25.94
CA SER A 28 -20.31 9.80 26.30
C SER A 28 -19.72 8.40 26.12
N LEU A 29 -20.50 7.35 26.38
CA LEU A 29 -20.10 5.97 26.20
C LEU A 29 -19.95 5.63 24.71
N ARG A 30 -20.89 6.08 23.88
CA ARG A 30 -20.81 5.93 22.42
C ARG A 30 -19.61 6.65 21.84
N ALA A 31 -19.38 7.91 22.26
CA ALA A 31 -18.22 8.70 21.85
C ALA A 31 -16.91 8.00 22.22
N LYS A 32 -16.78 7.52 23.45
CA LYS A 32 -15.59 6.81 23.92
C LYS A 32 -15.36 5.47 23.22
N THR A 33 -16.43 4.74 22.90
CA THR A 33 -16.35 3.49 22.14
C THR A 33 -15.90 3.76 20.70
N MET A 34 -16.42 4.83 20.09
CA MET A 34 -16.02 5.27 18.76
C MET A 34 -14.57 5.74 18.73
N GLU A 35 -14.15 6.51 19.73
CA GLU A 35 -12.76 6.96 19.92
C GLU A 35 -11.80 5.77 20.04
N GLY A 36 -12.10 4.81 20.94
CA GLY A 36 -11.29 3.60 21.06
C GLY A 36 -11.26 2.75 19.79
N GLY A 37 -12.36 2.72 19.01
CA GLY A 37 -12.40 2.04 17.72
C GLY A 37 -11.54 2.72 16.65
N VAL A 38 -11.59 4.05 16.58
CA VAL A 38 -10.78 4.87 15.67
C VAL A 38 -9.30 4.79 16.04
N GLU A 39 -8.96 4.90 17.33
CA GLU A 39 -7.60 4.78 17.86
C GLU A 39 -7.03 3.39 17.55
N SER A 40 -7.75 2.32 17.87
CA SER A 40 -7.31 0.95 17.56
C SER A 40 -7.12 0.72 16.06
N SER A 41 -7.93 1.34 15.22
CA SER A 41 -7.79 1.26 13.75
C SER A 41 -6.55 2.04 13.28
N SER A 42 -6.33 3.22 13.86
CA SER A 42 -5.13 4.05 13.63
C SER A 42 -3.86 3.26 13.96
N ASP A 43 -3.80 2.67 15.15
CA ASP A 43 -2.69 1.84 15.61
C ASP A 43 -2.44 0.63 14.70
N TYR A 44 -3.52 -0.01 14.24
CA TYR A 44 -3.41 -1.11 13.28
C TYR A 44 -2.76 -0.66 11.98
N PHE A 45 -3.18 0.49 11.42
CA PHE A 45 -2.56 1.04 10.21
C PHE A 45 -1.12 1.51 10.44
N ALA A 46 -0.79 2.04 11.62
CA ALA A 46 0.58 2.39 11.99
C ALA A 46 1.50 1.14 12.03
N LYS A 47 1.01 0.03 12.59
CA LYS A 47 1.71 -1.26 12.56
C LYS A 47 1.88 -1.77 11.13
N LEU A 48 0.85 -1.66 10.30
CA LEU A 48 0.91 -2.10 8.91
C LEU A 48 1.92 -1.27 8.09
N GLN A 49 1.90 0.07 8.28
CA GLN A 49 2.88 0.99 7.71
C GLN A 49 4.32 0.60 8.10
N SER A 50 4.59 0.42 9.40
CA SER A 50 5.94 0.06 9.88
C SER A 50 6.43 -1.29 9.35
N SER A 51 5.53 -2.28 9.22
CA SER A 51 5.83 -3.56 8.59
C SER A 51 6.22 -3.39 7.12
N HIS A 52 5.44 -2.64 6.34
CA HIS A 52 5.75 -2.37 4.93
C HIS A 52 7.04 -1.55 4.77
N HIS A 53 7.31 -0.60 5.65
CA HIS A 53 8.56 0.16 5.65
C HIS A 53 9.79 -0.73 5.98
N THR A 54 9.63 -1.68 6.90
CA THR A 54 10.71 -2.65 7.19
C THR A 54 10.98 -3.55 5.97
N ARG A 55 9.92 -4.00 5.29
CA ARG A 55 10.03 -4.80 4.06
C ARG A 55 10.64 -4.00 2.91
N GLU A 56 10.29 -2.72 2.77
CA GLU A 56 10.91 -1.80 1.83
C GLU A 56 12.44 -1.80 1.99
N LEU A 57 12.94 -1.67 3.22
CA LEU A 57 14.38 -1.71 3.49
C LEU A 57 15.01 -3.06 3.12
N VAL A 58 14.34 -4.18 3.43
CA VAL A 58 14.80 -5.51 3.05
C VAL A 58 14.92 -5.66 1.54
N TRP A 59 13.89 -5.23 0.79
CA TRP A 59 13.93 -5.27 -0.67
C TRP A 59 14.97 -4.32 -1.27
N CYS A 60 15.23 -3.18 -0.63
CA CYS A 60 16.31 -2.27 -1.02
C CYS A 60 17.68 -2.94 -0.85
N VAL A 61 17.92 -3.61 0.28
CA VAL A 61 19.17 -4.35 0.52
C VAL A 61 19.32 -5.50 -0.49
N LEU A 62 18.25 -6.27 -0.73
CA LEU A 62 18.27 -7.33 -1.74
C LEU A 62 18.53 -6.80 -3.15
N PHE A 63 17.97 -5.64 -3.50
CA PHE A 63 18.24 -4.96 -4.76
C PHE A 63 19.72 -4.55 -4.89
N CYS A 64 20.32 -4.01 -3.82
CA CYS A 64 21.74 -3.67 -3.80
C CYS A 64 22.62 -4.92 -3.99
N VAL A 65 22.32 -6.02 -3.31
CA VAL A 65 23.04 -7.30 -3.47
C VAL A 65 22.89 -7.85 -4.89
N ALA A 66 21.67 -7.81 -5.44
CA ALA A 66 21.39 -8.23 -6.82
C ALA A 66 22.14 -7.38 -7.86
N SER A 67 22.25 -6.08 -7.63
CA SER A 67 22.99 -5.16 -8.49
C SER A 67 24.48 -5.50 -8.52
N ILE A 68 25.08 -5.73 -7.34
CA ILE A 68 26.49 -6.15 -7.23
C ILE A 68 26.70 -7.50 -7.93
N ALA A 69 25.80 -8.46 -7.72
CA ALA A 69 25.87 -9.77 -8.39
C ALA A 69 25.77 -9.65 -9.92
N THR A 70 24.94 -8.74 -10.43
CA THR A 70 24.82 -8.46 -11.87
C THR A 70 26.12 -7.91 -12.44
N ILE A 71 26.73 -6.94 -11.74
CA ILE A 71 28.03 -6.36 -12.14
C ILE A 71 29.12 -7.43 -12.11
N ALA A 72 29.18 -8.25 -11.06
CA ALA A 72 30.15 -9.34 -10.95
C ALA A 72 29.99 -10.37 -12.08
N ALA A 73 28.76 -10.71 -12.46
CA ALA A 73 28.49 -11.62 -13.58
C ALA A 73 28.98 -11.04 -14.92
N ILE A 74 28.78 -9.74 -15.16
CA ILE A 74 29.28 -9.05 -16.36
C ILE A 74 30.82 -9.06 -16.38
N VAL A 75 31.45 -8.68 -15.27
CA VAL A 75 32.93 -8.68 -15.15
C VAL A 75 33.49 -10.09 -15.35
N TYR A 76 32.86 -11.11 -14.77
CA TYR A 76 33.27 -12.50 -14.96
C TYR A 76 33.24 -12.92 -16.42
N VAL A 77 32.13 -12.63 -17.13
CA VAL A 77 32.00 -12.90 -18.56
C VAL A 77 33.03 -12.14 -19.40
N SER A 78 33.40 -10.91 -19.00
CA SER A 78 34.37 -10.08 -19.72
C SER A 78 35.84 -10.47 -19.50
N PHE A 79 36.24 -10.91 -18.31
CA PHE A 79 37.65 -11.14 -17.97
C PHE A 79 38.10 -12.61 -18.00
N PHE A 80 37.21 -13.56 -17.68
CA PHE A 80 37.58 -14.99 -17.59
C PHE A 80 37.42 -15.75 -18.92
N HIS A 81 37.05 -15.06 -20.00
CA HIS A 81 36.98 -15.70 -21.31
C HIS A 81 38.23 -15.35 -22.12
N GLU A 82 39.17 -16.30 -22.19
CA GLU A 82 40.19 -16.30 -23.23
C GLU A 82 39.46 -16.24 -24.58
N VAL A 83 39.61 -15.13 -25.28
CA VAL A 83 39.27 -15.02 -26.69
C VAL A 83 40.19 -16.01 -27.41
N SER A 84 39.74 -17.26 -27.51
CA SER A 84 40.32 -18.26 -28.39
C SER A 84 40.32 -17.66 -29.79
N SER A 85 41.49 -17.19 -30.19
CA SER A 85 41.75 -16.31 -31.33
C SER A 85 41.60 -17.02 -32.68
N GLY A 86 40.68 -17.99 -32.79
CA GLY A 86 40.62 -18.89 -33.95
C GLY A 86 39.29 -19.58 -34.27
N GLN A 87 38.12 -19.09 -33.82
CA GLN A 87 36.84 -19.78 -34.13
C GLN A 87 35.81 -18.88 -34.81
N GLY A 88 35.26 -19.37 -35.93
CA GLY A 88 34.34 -18.65 -36.82
C GLY A 88 32.98 -18.31 -36.21
N ILE A 89 32.10 -17.71 -37.02
CA ILE A 89 30.81 -17.10 -36.62
C ILE A 89 29.96 -17.98 -35.67
N ALA A 90 30.01 -19.30 -35.80
CA ALA A 90 29.28 -20.26 -34.95
C ALA A 90 29.70 -20.26 -33.47
N SER A 91 30.99 -20.03 -33.15
CA SER A 91 31.47 -19.98 -31.75
C SER A 91 31.08 -18.66 -31.09
N ALA A 92 31.18 -17.56 -31.83
CA ALA A 92 30.79 -16.22 -31.36
C ALA A 92 29.30 -16.14 -31.01
N THR A 93 28.43 -16.72 -31.85
CA THR A 93 26.97 -16.76 -31.59
C THR A 93 26.63 -17.62 -30.37
N SER A 94 27.27 -18.78 -30.22
CA SER A 94 27.06 -19.67 -29.08
C SER A 94 27.53 -19.02 -27.76
N PHE A 95 28.57 -18.19 -27.81
CA PHE A 95 29.04 -17.40 -26.68
C PHE A 95 28.04 -16.30 -26.31
N ALA A 96 27.58 -15.50 -27.29
CA ALA A 96 26.61 -14.44 -27.06
C ALA A 96 25.33 -14.97 -26.38
N LEU A 97 24.83 -16.12 -26.85
CA LEU A 97 23.66 -16.78 -26.26
C LEU A 97 23.90 -17.19 -24.79
N LYS A 98 25.05 -17.79 -24.47
CA LYS A 98 25.39 -18.19 -23.09
C LYS A 98 25.53 -16.98 -22.17
N SER A 99 26.19 -15.93 -22.63
CA SER A 99 26.39 -14.69 -21.87
C SER A 99 25.08 -13.96 -21.60
N ILE A 100 24.18 -13.90 -22.58
CA ILE A 100 22.83 -13.35 -22.40
C ILE A 100 22.03 -14.20 -21.40
N LEU A 101 22.11 -15.53 -21.48
CA LEU A 101 21.40 -16.41 -20.56
C LEU A 101 21.87 -16.22 -19.12
N ILE A 102 23.19 -16.14 -18.89
CA ILE A 102 23.79 -15.90 -17.58
C ILE A 102 23.42 -14.50 -17.05
N ALA A 103 23.46 -13.47 -17.89
CA ALA A 103 23.12 -12.10 -17.51
C ALA A 103 21.60 -11.87 -17.30
N SER A 104 20.75 -12.65 -17.98
CA SER A 104 19.29 -12.47 -17.92
C SER A 104 18.70 -12.77 -16.54
N ALA A 105 19.16 -13.82 -15.86
CA ALA A 105 18.66 -14.21 -14.55
C ALA A 105 18.81 -13.11 -13.47
N PRO A 106 20.00 -12.51 -13.26
CA PRO A 106 20.16 -11.44 -12.28
C PRO A 106 19.43 -10.16 -12.70
N VAL A 107 19.31 -9.85 -14.00
CA VAL A 107 18.52 -8.70 -14.49
C VAL A 107 17.03 -8.86 -14.21
N LEU A 108 16.47 -10.06 -14.42
CA LEU A 108 15.07 -10.35 -14.07
C LEU A 108 14.85 -10.25 -12.57
N PHE A 109 15.79 -10.77 -11.77
CA PHE A 109 15.73 -10.67 -10.31
C PHE A 109 15.79 -9.22 -9.83
N LEU A 110 16.64 -8.39 -10.44
CA LEU A 110 16.74 -6.95 -10.17
C LEU A 110 15.42 -6.23 -10.45
N LYS A 111 14.76 -6.56 -11.57
CA LYS A 111 13.44 -6.02 -11.92
C LYS A 111 12.39 -6.39 -10.87
N ILE A 112 12.36 -7.65 -10.42
CA ILE A 112 11.44 -8.11 -9.37
C ILE A 112 11.68 -7.33 -8.07
N CYS A 113 12.93 -7.20 -7.64
CA CYS A 113 13.28 -6.47 -6.43
C CYS A 113 12.83 -5.01 -6.50
N LEU A 114 13.04 -4.34 -7.64
CA LEU A 114 12.62 -2.95 -7.86
C LEU A 114 11.09 -2.80 -7.80
N THR A 115 10.35 -3.68 -8.48
CA THR A 115 8.88 -3.66 -8.46
C THR A 115 8.36 -3.89 -7.04
N LYS A 116 8.96 -4.83 -6.29
CA LYS A 116 8.57 -5.11 -4.90
C LYS A 116 8.89 -3.95 -3.97
N TYR A 117 10.08 -3.36 -4.07
CA TYR A 117 10.47 -2.17 -3.31
C TYR A 117 9.47 -1.02 -3.52
N ASN A 118 9.14 -0.72 -4.79
CA ASN A 118 8.20 0.36 -5.09
C ASN A 118 6.78 0.07 -4.59
N ALA A 119 6.32 -1.19 -4.68
CA ALA A 119 5.02 -1.59 -4.16
C ALA A 119 4.94 -1.46 -2.63
N GLU A 120 5.95 -1.95 -1.91
CA GLU A 120 6.03 -1.87 -0.44
C GLU A 120 6.13 -0.42 0.05
N ARG A 121 6.92 0.41 -0.63
CA ARG A 121 7.00 1.85 -0.35
C ARG A 121 5.66 2.55 -0.54
N ASN A 122 4.97 2.26 -1.65
CA ASN A 122 3.66 2.85 -1.90
C ASN A 122 2.61 2.42 -0.85
N LEU A 123 2.61 1.14 -0.47
CA LEU A 123 1.75 0.62 0.60
C LEU A 123 2.03 1.31 1.94
N SER A 124 3.31 1.48 2.30
CA SER A 124 3.72 2.22 3.50
C SER A 124 3.15 3.64 3.52
N ILE A 125 3.24 4.36 2.40
CA ILE A 125 2.69 5.72 2.27
C ILE A 125 1.16 5.74 2.42
N ILE A 126 0.45 4.83 1.74
CA ILE A 126 -1.02 4.77 1.78
C ILE A 126 -1.50 4.48 3.21
N TYR A 127 -0.92 3.48 3.88
CA TYR A 127 -1.31 3.16 5.25
C TYR A 127 -0.92 4.27 6.24
N GLY A 128 0.19 4.96 5.99
CA GLY A 128 0.54 6.17 6.75
C GLY A 128 -0.49 7.28 6.60
N HIS A 129 -1.00 7.52 5.39
CA HIS A 129 -2.07 8.51 5.18
C HIS A 129 -3.38 8.08 5.85
N ARG A 130 -3.74 6.80 5.79
CA ARG A 130 -4.94 6.27 6.50
C ARG A 130 -4.83 6.43 8.01
N ASN A 131 -3.66 6.14 8.58
CA ASN A 131 -3.35 6.38 9.97
C ASN A 131 -3.49 7.88 10.32
N ALA A 132 -2.90 8.77 9.53
CA ALA A 132 -2.97 10.21 9.77
C ALA A 132 -4.43 10.73 9.75
N VAL A 133 -5.23 10.30 8.76
CA VAL A 133 -6.64 10.67 8.64
C VAL A 133 -7.45 10.18 9.86
N LEU A 134 -7.23 8.94 10.30
CA LEU A 134 -7.91 8.38 11.46
C LEU A 134 -7.51 9.10 12.76
N SER A 135 -6.23 9.42 12.93
CA SER A 135 -5.74 10.15 14.11
C SER A 135 -6.35 11.55 14.26
N GLN A 136 -6.74 12.17 13.14
CA GLN A 136 -7.34 13.51 13.11
C GLN A 136 -8.87 13.49 12.98
N TYR A 137 -9.46 12.30 12.83
CA TYR A 137 -10.88 12.12 12.54
C TYR A 137 -11.78 12.86 13.55
N MET A 138 -11.52 12.67 14.86
CA MET A 138 -12.32 13.29 15.92
C MET A 138 -12.22 14.82 15.90
N SER A 139 -11.04 15.37 15.60
CA SER A 139 -10.83 16.81 15.52
C SER A 139 -11.58 17.43 14.34
N PHE A 140 -11.56 16.77 13.18
CA PHE A 140 -12.30 17.22 12.01
C PHE A 140 -13.81 17.09 12.19
N GLU A 141 -14.27 15.97 12.75
CA GLU A 141 -15.69 15.76 13.03
C GLU A 141 -16.23 16.79 14.04
N ALA A 142 -15.44 17.13 15.07
CA ALA A 142 -15.80 18.18 16.03
C ALA A 142 -15.85 19.58 15.38
N ALA A 143 -14.96 19.87 14.43
CA ALA A 143 -14.89 21.16 13.75
C ALA A 143 -16.10 21.46 12.83
N ILE A 144 -16.82 20.43 12.37
CA ILE A 144 -18.03 20.58 11.54
C ILE A 144 -19.19 21.20 12.34
N GLY A 145 -19.19 21.09 13.68
CA GLY A 145 -20.26 21.61 14.53
C GLY A 145 -21.51 20.71 14.53
N ASP A 146 -22.70 21.29 14.69
CA ASP A 146 -23.94 20.52 14.91
C ASP A 146 -24.68 20.11 13.62
N ASP A 147 -24.12 20.38 12.45
CA ASP A 147 -24.72 19.95 11.18
C ASP A 147 -24.58 18.43 10.99
N VAL A 148 -25.70 17.73 11.22
CA VAL A 148 -25.80 16.28 11.11
C VAL A 148 -25.59 15.80 9.67
N GLU A 149 -26.00 16.59 8.68
CA GLU A 149 -25.85 16.21 7.27
C GLU A 149 -24.38 16.22 6.86
N SER A 150 -23.64 17.30 7.16
CA SER A 150 -22.20 17.38 6.90
C SER A 150 -21.40 16.33 7.68
N LYS A 151 -21.76 16.05 8.95
CA LYS A 151 -21.10 14.99 9.74
C LYS A 151 -21.29 13.60 9.10
N ASN A 152 -22.49 13.29 8.65
CA ASN A 152 -22.76 12.01 7.99
C ASN A 152 -22.07 11.90 6.63
N ALA A 153 -22.06 12.97 5.84
CA ALA A 153 -21.32 13.03 4.58
C ALA A 153 -19.81 12.82 4.80
N PHE A 154 -19.23 13.52 5.79
CA PHE A 154 -17.84 13.36 6.19
C PHE A 154 -17.52 11.92 6.59
N ARG A 155 -18.31 11.32 7.49
CA ARG A 155 -18.16 9.92 7.91
C ARG A 155 -18.15 8.95 6.74
N LEU A 156 -19.05 9.14 5.79
CA LEU A 156 -19.18 8.27 4.62
C LEU A 156 -17.99 8.43 3.66
N GLU A 157 -17.47 9.65 3.51
CA GLU A 157 -16.28 9.92 2.71
C GLU A 157 -15.02 9.33 3.34
N ILE A 158 -14.86 9.48 4.65
CA ILE A 158 -13.77 8.84 5.40
C ILE A 158 -13.86 7.31 5.31
N ALA A 159 -15.05 6.74 5.44
CA ALA A 159 -15.26 5.29 5.29
C ALA A 159 -14.84 4.82 3.88
N LYS A 160 -15.28 5.52 2.82
CA LYS A 160 -14.84 5.22 1.45
C LYS A 160 -13.32 5.30 1.32
N PHE A 161 -12.70 6.34 1.88
CA PHE A 161 -11.25 6.51 1.82
C PHE A 161 -10.50 5.36 2.48
N ILE A 162 -10.90 4.97 3.70
CA ILE A 162 -10.24 3.91 4.48
C ILE A 162 -10.43 2.53 3.84
N PHE A 163 -11.63 2.23 3.36
CA PHE A 163 -11.99 0.92 2.79
C PHE A 163 -11.77 0.80 1.28
N SER A 164 -11.40 1.89 0.60
CA SER A 164 -10.98 1.81 -0.80
C SER A 164 -9.78 0.87 -0.94
N ASP A 165 -9.73 0.09 -2.02
CA ASP A 165 -8.52 -0.68 -2.29
C ASP A 165 -7.38 0.27 -2.65
N PRO A 166 -6.17 0.07 -2.09
CA PRO A 166 -5.00 0.84 -2.50
C PRO A 166 -4.72 0.56 -3.97
N GLN A 167 -5.14 1.47 -4.86
CA GLN A 167 -4.79 1.41 -6.28
C GLN A 167 -3.29 1.66 -6.42
N THR A 168 -2.51 0.60 -6.44
CA THR A 168 -1.09 0.70 -6.77
C THR A 168 -0.92 0.35 -8.24
N GLY A 169 -0.31 1.25 -9.02
CA GLY A 169 0.06 0.96 -10.42
C GLY A 169 0.98 -0.25 -10.57
N TYR A 170 1.52 -0.77 -9.45
CA TYR A 170 2.35 -1.96 -9.36
C TYR A 170 1.56 -3.26 -9.15
N LEU A 171 0.34 -3.21 -8.61
CA LEU A 171 -0.54 -4.38 -8.44
C LEU A 171 -1.36 -4.67 -9.71
N ASN A 172 -1.75 -3.62 -10.44
CA ASN A 172 -2.48 -3.74 -11.71
C ASN A 172 -1.63 -4.33 -12.86
N GLN A 173 -0.30 -4.35 -12.72
CA GLN A 173 0.55 -5.05 -13.69
C GLN A 173 0.34 -6.56 -13.69
N SER A 174 -0.22 -7.17 -12.64
CA SER A 174 -0.41 -8.62 -12.60
C SER A 174 -1.51 -9.12 -13.55
N HIS A 175 -2.34 -8.22 -14.11
CA HIS A 175 -3.33 -8.58 -15.14
C HIS A 175 -2.83 -8.33 -16.58
N ASP A 176 -1.66 -7.70 -16.75
CA ASP A 176 -1.03 -7.44 -18.06
C ASP A 176 0.39 -8.02 -18.20
N THR A 177 0.96 -8.65 -17.16
CA THR A 177 2.31 -9.27 -17.23
C THR A 177 2.36 -10.65 -17.90
N SER A 178 1.26 -11.14 -18.47
CA SER A 178 1.31 -12.28 -19.40
C SER A 178 1.74 -11.90 -20.81
N ASP A 179 1.83 -10.61 -21.15
CA ASP A 179 2.38 -10.20 -22.43
C ASP A 179 3.82 -9.71 -22.26
N ILE A 180 4.73 -10.70 -22.15
CA ILE A 180 6.03 -10.53 -22.81
C ILE A 180 5.68 -10.32 -24.28
N ASN A 181 5.51 -9.06 -24.66
CA ASN A 181 5.13 -8.65 -25.99
C ASN A 181 6.33 -8.94 -26.92
N PHE A 182 6.42 -10.19 -27.40
CA PHE A 182 7.40 -10.67 -28.39
C PHE A 182 7.20 -10.05 -29.78
N ASN A 183 6.15 -9.24 -29.94
CA ASN A 183 5.73 -8.61 -31.19
C ASN A 183 6.81 -7.75 -31.88
N PRO A 184 7.73 -7.03 -31.19
CA PRO A 184 8.77 -6.28 -31.90
C PRO A 184 9.81 -7.20 -32.57
N ILE A 185 10.14 -8.33 -31.93
CA ILE A 185 11.19 -9.25 -32.41
C ILE A 185 10.62 -10.15 -33.52
N VAL A 186 9.37 -10.62 -33.38
CA VAL A 186 8.70 -11.42 -34.41
C VAL A 186 8.43 -10.60 -35.67
N LYS A 187 8.02 -9.33 -35.54
CA LYS A 187 7.82 -8.44 -36.70
C LYS A 187 9.11 -8.10 -37.46
N MET A 188 10.25 -8.04 -36.78
CA MET A 188 11.55 -7.84 -37.45
C MET A 188 11.96 -9.06 -38.28
N VAL A 189 11.69 -10.28 -37.81
CA VAL A 189 12.00 -11.52 -38.55
C VAL A 189 11.04 -11.72 -39.73
N GLU A 190 9.75 -11.40 -39.55
CA GLU A 190 8.76 -11.50 -40.62
C GLU A 190 8.96 -10.44 -41.73
N GLY A 191 9.49 -9.26 -41.37
CA GLY A 191 9.88 -8.22 -42.32
C GLY A 191 11.14 -8.53 -43.14
N MET A 192 12.04 -9.38 -42.62
CA MET A 192 13.26 -9.81 -43.32
C MET A 192 13.06 -11.05 -44.21
N GLY A 193 12.00 -11.83 -44.00
CA GLY A 193 11.69 -13.03 -44.80
C GLY A 193 10.86 -12.79 -46.07
N LYS A 194 10.49 -11.54 -46.37
CA LYS A 194 9.68 -11.14 -47.54
C LYS A 194 10.38 -10.11 -48.45
N SER A 195 11.71 -10.17 -48.55
CA SER A 195 12.47 -9.49 -49.60
C SER A 195 13.24 -10.47 -50.46
#